data_AF-A0A3D2R787-F1
#
_entry.id   AF-A0A3D2R787-F1
#
_cell.length_a   1.000
_cell.length_b   1.000
_cell.length_c   1.000
_cell.angle_alpha   90.00
_cell.angle_beta   90.00
_cell.angle_gamma   90.00
#
_symmetry.space_group_name_H-M   'P 1'
#
loop_
_entity.id
_entity.type
_entity.pdbx_description
1 polymer ?
#
loop_
_entity_poly.entity_id
_entity_poly.type
_entity_poly.pdbx_seq_one_letter_code
_entity_poly.pdbx_strand_id
1 'polypeptide(L)'
;MSFTDLFESGEHRSNLGHFASLVYLAESHSGILESELAILQRFARKLDITDAEYQEVLKDPKKYPINPPTSATKRLERMLDLFKLILADHHIDAHEELLVHRYAIGLGYSDQDAKALIKRSIDIFSGGLDLEDYQYLLNKK
;
A
#
# COMPACT_ATOMS: atom_id res chain seq x y z
N MET A 1 2.40 -20.47 20.75
CA MET A 1 3.51 -19.81 20.05
C MET A 1 4.19 -20.85 19.19
N SER A 2 4.43 -20.51 17.91
CA SER A 2 5.02 -21.40 16.92
C SER A 2 6.53 -21.18 16.85
N PHE A 3 7.30 -22.17 16.39
CA PHE A 3 8.75 -22.06 16.15
C PHE A 3 9.14 -20.89 15.23
N THR A 4 8.20 -20.39 14.41
CA THR A 4 8.36 -19.24 13.52
C THR A 4 8.47 -17.90 14.27
N ASP A 5 7.79 -17.75 15.43
CA ASP A 5 7.79 -16.50 16.22
C ASP A 5 9.19 -16.09 16.74
N LEU A 6 10.12 -17.06 16.79
CA LEU A 6 11.48 -16.92 17.32
C LEU A 6 12.49 -16.36 16.30
N PHE A 7 12.19 -16.41 15.00
CA PHE A 7 13.13 -16.03 13.93
C PHE A 7 12.66 -14.86 13.06
N GLU A 8 11.40 -14.42 13.19
CA GLU A 8 10.93 -13.23 12.48
C GLU A 8 11.46 -11.95 13.16
N SER A 9 12.24 -11.18 12.39
CA SER A 9 12.64 -9.84 12.77
C SER A 9 11.39 -8.97 13.03
N GLY A 10 11.51 -7.95 13.88
CA GLY A 10 10.40 -7.02 14.12
C GLY A 10 9.93 -6.31 12.84
N GLU A 11 10.83 -6.17 11.86
CA GLU A 11 10.54 -5.60 10.54
C GLU A 11 9.67 -6.54 9.70
N HIS A 12 9.99 -7.83 9.64
CA HIS A 12 9.19 -8.82 8.91
C HIS A 12 7.76 -8.90 9.45
N ARG A 13 7.60 -8.95 10.78
CA ARG A 13 6.27 -8.89 11.42
C ARG A 13 5.50 -7.62 11.09
N SER A 14 6.21 -6.49 11.01
CA SER A 14 5.63 -5.22 10.60
C SER A 14 5.17 -5.25 9.14
N ASN A 15 5.96 -5.85 8.24
CA ASN A 15 5.62 -6.04 6.84
C ASN A 15 4.43 -6.98 6.66
N LEU A 16 4.37 -8.06 7.43
CA LEU A 16 3.27 -9.03 7.41
C LEU A 16 1.95 -8.39 7.85
N GLY A 17 1.95 -7.66 8.98
CA GLY A 17 0.77 -6.92 9.42
C GLY A 17 0.35 -5.81 8.45
N HIS A 18 1.32 -5.19 7.79
CA HIS A 18 1.09 -4.20 6.75
C HIS A 18 0.44 -4.83 5.50
N PHE A 19 0.97 -5.93 5.00
CA PHE A 19 0.38 -6.69 3.89
C PHE A 19 -1.05 -7.16 4.24
N ALA A 20 -1.25 -7.70 5.44
CA ALA A 20 -2.56 -8.14 5.91
C ALA A 20 -3.60 -7.02 5.99
N SER A 21 -3.17 -5.80 6.34
CA SER A 21 -4.05 -4.63 6.31
C SER A 21 -4.55 -4.33 4.89
N LEU A 22 -3.67 -4.43 3.89
CA LEU A 22 -4.06 -4.19 2.50
C LEU A 22 -5.01 -5.28 2.00
N VAL A 23 -4.73 -6.55 2.31
CA VAL A 23 -5.62 -7.68 1.97
C VAL A 23 -6.99 -7.51 2.62
N TYR A 24 -7.05 -7.16 3.90
CA TYR A 24 -8.31 -6.90 4.60
C TYR A 24 -9.14 -5.79 3.94
N LEU A 25 -8.49 -4.75 3.43
CA LEU A 25 -9.14 -3.66 2.73
C LEU A 25 -9.53 -4.01 1.27
N ALA A 26 -8.86 -4.99 0.67
CA ALA A 26 -9.20 -5.53 -0.65
C ALA A 26 -10.38 -6.50 -0.59
N GLU A 27 -10.55 -7.26 0.51
CA GLU A 27 -11.60 -8.26 0.74
C GLU A 27 -13.01 -7.64 0.95
N SER A 28 -13.33 -6.55 0.23
CA SER A 28 -14.63 -5.86 0.30
C SER A 28 -15.81 -6.79 -0.03
N HIS A 29 -17.05 -6.30 0.13
CA HIS A 29 -18.28 -7.10 0.04
C HIS A 29 -18.43 -7.99 -1.22
N SER A 30 -17.77 -7.65 -2.33
CA SER A 30 -17.82 -8.42 -3.59
C SER A 30 -16.64 -9.38 -3.79
N GLY A 31 -15.74 -9.52 -2.80
CA GLY A 31 -14.48 -10.26 -2.94
C GLY A 31 -13.40 -9.46 -3.66
N ILE A 32 -12.21 -10.08 -3.80
CA ILE A 32 -11.02 -9.49 -4.42
C ILE A 32 -11.06 -9.73 -5.94
N LEU A 33 -10.85 -8.68 -6.73
CA LEU A 33 -10.77 -8.75 -8.19
C LEU A 33 -9.41 -9.26 -8.68
N GLU A 34 -9.33 -9.70 -9.94
CA GLU A 34 -8.08 -10.19 -10.53
C GLU A 34 -6.99 -9.08 -10.62
N SER A 35 -7.38 -7.84 -10.92
CA SER A 35 -6.46 -6.68 -10.89
C SER A 35 -5.91 -6.42 -9.49
N GLU A 36 -6.77 -6.47 -8.46
CA GLU A 36 -6.37 -6.33 -7.06
C GLU A 36 -5.44 -7.48 -6.61
N LEU A 37 -5.69 -8.72 -7.03
CA LEU A 37 -4.80 -9.85 -6.75
C LEU A 37 -3.39 -9.64 -7.31
N ALA A 38 -3.28 -9.10 -8.53
CA ALA A 38 -1.99 -8.79 -9.13
C ALA A 38 -1.22 -7.73 -8.32
N ILE A 39 -1.92 -6.69 -7.82
CA ILE A 39 -1.34 -5.68 -6.93
C ILE A 39 -0.86 -6.32 -5.63
N LEU A 40 -1.71 -7.13 -4.98
CA LEU A 40 -1.39 -7.81 -3.74
C LEU A 40 -0.16 -8.71 -3.91
N GLN A 41 -0.06 -9.44 -5.02
CA GLN A 41 1.09 -10.31 -5.28
C GLN A 41 2.38 -9.50 -5.48
N ARG A 42 2.33 -8.38 -6.21
CA ARG A 42 3.50 -7.48 -6.36
C ARG A 42 3.90 -6.87 -5.01
N PHE A 43 2.92 -6.48 -4.19
CA PHE A 43 3.17 -5.86 -2.90
C PHE A 43 3.75 -6.84 -1.87
N ALA A 44 3.27 -8.08 -1.87
CA ALA A 44 3.84 -9.15 -1.06
C ALA A 44 5.34 -9.34 -1.34
N ARG A 45 5.73 -9.41 -2.62
CA ARG A 45 7.15 -9.50 -3.02
C ARG A 45 7.97 -8.29 -2.55
N LYS A 46 7.40 -7.08 -2.64
CA LYS A 46 8.05 -5.84 -2.19
C LYS A 46 8.27 -5.80 -0.68
N LEU A 47 7.39 -6.44 0.08
CA LEU A 47 7.42 -6.53 1.54
C LEU A 47 8.17 -7.77 2.07
N ASP A 48 8.81 -8.54 1.18
CA ASP A 48 9.51 -9.80 1.49
C ASP A 48 8.61 -10.87 2.10
N ILE A 49 7.32 -10.89 1.73
CA ILE A 49 6.34 -11.88 2.18
C ILE A 49 6.51 -13.16 1.37
N THR A 50 6.67 -14.28 2.06
CA THR A 50 6.79 -15.59 1.44
C THR A 50 5.46 -16.07 0.84
N ASP A 51 5.49 -17.00 -0.10
CA ASP A 51 4.26 -17.57 -0.69
C ASP A 51 3.37 -18.25 0.37
N ALA A 52 3.97 -18.87 1.39
CA ALA A 52 3.22 -19.48 2.49
C ALA A 52 2.46 -18.43 3.29
N GLU A 53 3.14 -17.34 3.68
CA GLU A 53 2.53 -16.22 4.41
C GLU A 53 1.48 -15.50 3.58
N TYR A 54 1.74 -15.28 2.29
CA TYR A 54 0.79 -14.70 1.36
C TYR A 54 -0.53 -15.48 1.36
N GLN A 55 -0.46 -16.81 1.26
CA GLN A 55 -1.63 -17.68 1.28
C GLN A 55 -2.30 -17.74 2.65
N GLU A 56 -1.56 -17.63 3.75
CA GLU A 56 -2.16 -17.54 5.09
C GLU A 56 -2.91 -16.21 5.27
N VAL A 57 -2.32 -15.09 4.86
CA VAL A 57 -2.93 -13.76 4.95
C VAL A 57 -4.16 -13.64 4.07
N LEU A 58 -4.17 -14.22 2.86
CA LEU A 58 -5.37 -14.27 2.01
C LEU A 58 -6.52 -15.07 2.62
N LYS A 59 -6.24 -16.06 3.47
CA LYS A 59 -7.28 -16.87 4.14
C LYS A 59 -7.88 -16.17 5.34
N ASP A 60 -7.05 -15.51 6.14
CA ASP A 60 -7.48 -14.79 7.33
C ASP A 60 -6.55 -13.59 7.61
N PRO A 61 -6.82 -12.43 6.99
CA PRO A 61 -5.97 -11.26 7.19
C PRO A 61 -6.10 -10.68 8.61
N LYS A 62 -7.18 -10.99 9.34
CA LYS A 62 -7.43 -10.49 10.70
C LYS A 62 -6.56 -11.16 11.76
N LYS A 63 -5.96 -12.31 11.43
CA LYS A 63 -5.01 -13.04 12.29
C LYS A 63 -3.74 -12.21 12.58
N TYR A 64 -3.40 -11.27 11.71
CA TYR A 64 -2.17 -10.51 11.82
C TYR A 64 -2.42 -9.14 12.48
N PRO A 65 -1.64 -8.77 13.51
CA PRO A 65 -1.81 -7.48 14.17
C PRO A 65 -1.49 -6.34 13.19
N ILE A 66 -2.48 -5.49 12.97
CA ILE A 66 -2.32 -4.28 12.15
C ILE A 66 -1.56 -3.24 12.96
N ASN A 67 -0.32 -2.98 12.55
CA ASN A 67 0.54 -1.97 13.14
C ASN A 67 0.68 -0.79 12.17
N PRO A 68 -0.17 0.25 12.29
CA PRO A 68 -0.05 1.44 11.45
C PRO A 68 1.26 2.18 11.75
N PRO A 69 1.84 2.89 10.76
CA PRO A 69 3.08 3.62 10.98
C PRO A 69 2.86 4.78 11.95
N THR A 70 3.75 4.90 12.92
CA THR A 70 3.67 5.96 13.94
C THR A 70 4.09 7.33 13.40
N SER A 71 4.92 7.39 12.35
CA SER A 71 5.40 8.64 11.76
C SER A 71 4.76 8.94 10.40
N ALA A 72 4.57 10.24 10.13
CA ALA A 72 4.08 10.70 8.83
C ALA A 72 4.99 10.30 7.67
N THR A 73 6.32 10.32 7.88
CA THR A 73 7.30 9.89 6.89
C THR A 73 7.10 8.42 6.51
N LYS A 74 6.95 7.52 7.49
CA LYS A 74 6.71 6.09 7.20
C LYS A 74 5.37 5.85 6.51
N ARG A 75 4.33 6.63 6.84
CA ARG A 75 3.05 6.58 6.11
C ARG A 75 3.23 6.95 4.65
N LEU A 76 3.98 8.01 4.38
CA LEU A 76 4.27 8.46 3.01
C LEU A 76 5.14 7.44 2.25
N GLU A 77 6.16 6.86 2.89
CA GLU A 77 6.98 5.79 2.30
C GLU A 77 6.12 4.59 1.88
N ARG A 78 5.23 4.13 2.76
CA ARG A 78 4.29 3.03 2.47
C ARG A 78 3.31 3.36 1.35
N MET A 79 2.84 4.60 1.26
CA MET A 79 2.00 5.06 0.14
C MET A 79 2.80 5.08 -1.16
N LEU A 80 4.02 5.62 -1.13
CA LEU A 80 4.88 5.71 -2.30
C LEU A 80 5.25 4.31 -2.85
N ASP A 81 5.56 3.36 -1.97
CA ASP A 81 5.84 1.99 -2.38
C ASP A 81 4.61 1.33 -3.04
N LEU A 82 3.40 1.59 -2.56
CA LEU A 82 2.18 1.10 -3.19
C LEU A 82 1.95 1.77 -4.57
N PHE A 83 2.06 3.09 -4.66
CA PHE A 83 1.89 3.81 -5.93
C PHE A 83 2.86 3.34 -7.01
N LYS A 84 4.13 3.07 -6.67
CA LYS A 84 5.12 2.53 -7.61
C LYS A 84 4.72 1.19 -8.22
N LEU A 85 3.91 0.39 -7.52
CA LEU A 85 3.46 -0.90 -8.02
C LEU A 85 2.19 -0.81 -8.85
N ILE A 86 1.26 0.05 -8.43
CA ILE A 86 -0.04 0.24 -9.10
C ILE A 86 0.17 1.05 -10.38
N LEU A 87 0.80 2.23 -10.29
CA LEU A 87 1.02 3.13 -11.42
C LEU A 87 2.27 2.77 -12.24
N ALA A 88 2.70 1.50 -12.21
CA ALA A 88 3.88 1.04 -12.93
C ALA A 88 3.72 1.16 -14.46
N ASP A 89 2.48 1.09 -14.95
CA ASP A 89 2.08 1.27 -16.35
C ASP A 89 1.37 2.62 -16.59
N HIS A 90 1.49 3.54 -15.63
CA HIS A 90 0.89 4.88 -15.65
C HIS A 90 -0.65 4.92 -15.71
N HIS A 91 -1.33 3.80 -15.39
CA HIS A 91 -2.79 3.74 -15.34
C HIS A 91 -3.26 3.21 -13.98
N ILE A 92 -4.45 3.63 -13.56
CA ILE A 92 -5.14 3.12 -12.38
C ILE A 92 -6.63 3.07 -12.68
N ASP A 93 -7.28 1.94 -12.35
CA ASP A 93 -8.72 1.80 -12.51
C ASP A 93 -9.49 2.29 -11.27
N ALA A 94 -10.82 2.39 -11.38
CA ALA A 94 -11.67 2.88 -10.29
C ALA A 94 -11.68 1.97 -9.05
N HIS A 95 -11.47 0.66 -9.21
CA HIS A 95 -11.39 -0.29 -8.11
C HIS A 95 -10.04 -0.17 -7.40
N GLU A 96 -8.95 -0.04 -8.15
CA GLU A 96 -7.60 0.17 -7.64
C GLU A 96 -7.51 1.51 -6.91
N GLU A 97 -8.08 2.59 -7.46
CA GLU A 97 -8.12 3.90 -6.79
C GLU A 97 -8.88 3.81 -5.47
N LEU A 98 -10.01 3.07 -5.45
CA LEU A 98 -10.78 2.85 -4.23
C LEU A 98 -10.01 2.03 -3.20
N LEU A 99 -9.24 1.01 -3.62
CA LEU A 99 -8.36 0.24 -2.75
C LEU A 99 -7.28 1.13 -2.14
N VAL A 100 -6.61 1.95 -2.94
CA VAL A 100 -5.61 2.91 -2.48
C VAL A 100 -6.22 3.92 -1.49
N HIS A 101 -7.44 4.40 -1.76
CA HIS A 101 -8.15 5.29 -0.87
C HIS A 101 -8.43 4.64 0.49
N ARG A 102 -9.02 3.44 0.50
CA ARG A 102 -9.24 2.67 1.75
C ARG A 102 -7.94 2.46 2.52
N TYR A 103 -6.86 2.18 1.79
CA TYR A 103 -5.55 1.97 2.37
C TYR A 103 -4.94 3.24 2.96
N ALA A 104 -5.06 4.39 2.31
CA ALA A 104 -4.65 5.68 2.86
C ALA A 104 -5.41 6.00 4.17
N ILE A 105 -6.73 5.76 4.21
CA ILE A 105 -7.51 5.88 5.45
C ILE A 105 -6.99 4.92 6.53
N GLY A 106 -6.72 3.67 6.16
CA GLY A 106 -6.16 2.66 7.08
C GLY A 106 -4.78 3.03 7.64
N LEU A 107 -3.98 3.80 6.90
CA LEU A 107 -2.72 4.35 7.38
C LEU A 107 -2.90 5.57 8.30
N GLY A 108 -4.10 6.17 8.36
CA GLY A 108 -4.40 7.30 9.23
C GLY A 108 -4.44 8.67 8.54
N TYR A 109 -4.59 8.71 7.22
CA TYR A 109 -4.91 9.96 6.51
C TYR A 109 -6.39 10.33 6.71
N SER A 110 -6.71 11.62 6.70
CA SER A 110 -8.11 12.07 6.58
C SER A 110 -8.63 11.79 5.17
N ASP A 111 -9.95 11.75 4.99
CA ASP A 111 -10.57 11.58 3.65
C ASP A 111 -10.12 12.66 2.66
N GLN A 112 -10.00 13.90 3.12
CA GLN A 112 -9.54 15.01 2.29
C GLN A 112 -8.06 14.85 1.91
N ASP A 113 -7.19 14.53 2.88
CA ASP A 113 -5.76 14.36 2.63
C ASP A 113 -5.49 13.13 1.75
N ALA A 114 -6.23 12.04 1.95
CA ALA A 114 -6.14 10.83 1.14
C ALA A 114 -6.47 11.13 -0.32
N LYS A 115 -7.58 11.81 -0.60
CA LYS A 115 -7.97 12.22 -1.96
C LYS A 115 -6.94 13.14 -2.60
N ALA A 116 -6.45 14.13 -1.86
CA ALA A 116 -5.42 15.05 -2.34
C ALA A 116 -4.12 14.30 -2.67
N LEU A 117 -3.68 13.41 -1.78
CA LEU A 117 -2.48 12.60 -1.96
C LEU A 117 -2.59 11.68 -3.17
N ILE A 118 -3.73 11.00 -3.34
CA ILE A 118 -3.98 10.09 -4.47
C ILE A 118 -3.97 10.85 -5.79
N LYS A 119 -4.75 11.93 -5.88
CA LYS A 119 -4.78 12.77 -7.07
C LYS A 119 -3.39 13.26 -7.45
N ARG A 120 -2.65 13.82 -6.49
CA ARG A 120 -1.31 14.34 -6.75
C ARG A 120 -0.32 13.24 -7.13
N SER A 121 -0.47 12.05 -6.56
CA SER A 121 0.38 10.90 -6.94
C SER A 121 0.07 10.43 -8.36
N ILE A 122 -1.19 10.37 -8.76
CA ILE A 122 -1.59 10.05 -10.15
C ILE A 122 -1.01 11.08 -11.11
N ASP A 123 -1.15 12.38 -10.81
CA ASP A 123 -0.61 13.47 -11.63
C ASP A 123 0.92 13.34 -11.79
N ILE A 124 1.65 13.13 -10.68
CA ILE A 124 3.12 12.96 -10.71
C ILE A 124 3.54 11.75 -11.56
N PHE A 125 2.90 10.59 -11.35
CA PHE A 125 3.29 9.37 -12.05
C PHE A 125 2.85 9.37 -13.52
N SER A 126 1.79 10.09 -13.88
CA SER A 126 1.34 10.24 -15.28
C SER A 126 2.06 11.36 -16.04
N GLY A 127 2.98 12.08 -15.40
CA GLY A 127 3.74 13.18 -16.00
C GLY A 127 3.02 14.53 -16.02
N GLY A 128 1.85 14.63 -15.37
CA GLY A 128 1.14 15.87 -15.12
C GLY A 128 1.78 16.67 -13.99
N LEU A 129 2.96 17.26 -14.25
CA LEU A 129 3.56 18.24 -13.35
C LEU A 129 3.15 19.65 -13.79
N ASP A 130 2.58 20.42 -12.88
CA ASP A 130 2.36 21.84 -13.11
C ASP A 130 3.70 22.62 -13.08
N LEU A 131 3.69 23.87 -13.55
CA LEU A 131 4.90 24.68 -13.64
C LEU A 131 5.54 24.92 -12.25
N GLU A 132 4.71 25.06 -11.22
CA GLU A 132 5.17 25.35 -9.85
C GLU A 132 5.90 24.14 -9.26
N ASP A 133 5.34 22.93 -9.40
CA ASP A 133 5.98 21.68 -9.01
C ASP A 133 7.28 21.45 -9.76
N TYR A 134 7.26 21.68 -11.07
CA TYR A 134 8.43 21.48 -11.91
C TYR A 134 9.58 22.39 -11.44
N GLN A 135 9.28 23.67 -11.17
CA GLN A 135 10.25 24.60 -10.59
C GLN A 135 10.72 24.15 -9.20
N TYR A 136 9.83 23.67 -8.34
CA TYR A 136 10.19 23.18 -7.01
C TYR A 136 11.17 22.01 -7.09
N LEU A 137 10.88 21.02 -7.95
CA LEU A 137 11.71 19.83 -8.12
C LEU A 137 13.10 20.18 -8.70
N LEU A 138 13.19 21.12 -9.64
CA LEU A 138 14.47 21.60 -10.18
C LEU A 138 15.34 22.33 -9.16
N ASN A 139 14.72 22.99 -8.17
CA ASN A 139 15.43 23.76 -7.14
C ASN A 139 15.75 22.94 -5.88
N LYS A 140 15.26 21.69 -5.81
CA LYS A 140 15.55 20.78 -4.70
C LYS A 140 16.99 20.26 -4.83
N LYS A 141 17.87 20.76 -3.98
CA LYS A 141 19.29 20.34 -3.88
C LYS A 141 19.45 19.08 -3.02
#